data_AF-A0AAQ0JP50-F1
#
_entry.id   AF-A0AAQ0JP50-F1
#
_cell.length_a   1.000
_cell.length_b   1.000
_cell.length_c   1.000
_cell.angle_alpha   90.00
_cell.angle_beta   90.00
_cell.angle_gamma   90.00
#
_symmetry.space_group_name_H-M   'P 1'
#
loop_
_entity.id
_entity.type
_entity.pdbx_description
1 polymer ?
#
loop_
_entity_poly.entity_id
_entity_poly.type
_entity_poly.pdbx_seq_one_letter_code
_entity_poly.pdbx_strand_id
1 'polypeptide(L)'
;MLNDGYNELAKMTIASHNKGWKEFSASSWADYMAFHRRWREQLIVEHFKLIRYFGKHMADDLIHVDEIDLHPVSNLSSPNPCMPSGGKGDLDIAKLAYVTECTTRMAAVTQDVIDDGITHKTDDSIMSSIQEHSRQENFESRLLEDYEKSTVRYLRVLDDTLT
;
A
#
# COMPACT_ATOMS: atom_id res chain seq x y z
N MET A 1 15.09 6.82 0.27
CA MET A 1 14.44 5.51 0.04
C MET A 1 13.09 5.40 0.76
N LEU A 2 13.03 5.40 2.10
CA LEU A 2 11.76 5.20 2.83
C LEU A 2 10.76 6.34 2.59
N ASN A 3 11.22 7.59 2.72
CA ASN A 3 10.42 8.79 2.42
C ASN A 3 10.04 8.87 0.94
N ASP A 4 10.89 8.42 0.02
CA ASP A 4 10.55 8.40 -1.41
C ASP A 4 9.40 7.42 -1.66
N GLY A 5 9.42 6.26 -0.99
CA GLY A 5 8.33 5.29 -1.01
C GLY A 5 7.02 5.88 -0.49
N TYR A 6 7.06 6.59 0.64
CA TYR A 6 5.89 7.30 1.17
C TYR A 6 5.37 8.35 0.18
N ASN A 7 6.25 9.19 -0.36
CA ASN A 7 5.88 10.32 -1.20
C ASN A 7 5.21 9.86 -2.51
N GLU A 8 5.78 8.86 -3.19
CA GLU A 8 5.18 8.35 -4.43
C GLU A 8 3.89 7.59 -4.15
N LEU A 9 3.79 6.87 -3.03
CA LEU A 9 2.55 6.22 -2.61
C LEU A 9 1.45 7.24 -2.30
N ALA A 10 1.74 8.26 -1.50
CA ALA A 10 0.81 9.33 -1.16
C ALA A 10 0.37 10.11 -2.41
N LYS A 11 1.31 10.40 -3.33
CA LYS A 11 1.01 11.03 -4.61
C LYS A 11 0.07 10.20 -5.46
N MET A 12 0.28 8.88 -5.55
CA MET A 12 -0.61 7.97 -6.27
C MET A 12 -2.01 7.94 -5.64
N THR A 13 -2.09 7.79 -4.31
CA THR A 13 -3.35 7.77 -3.55
C THR A 13 -4.15 9.06 -3.76
N ILE A 14 -3.52 10.23 -3.58
CA ILE A 14 -4.21 11.52 -3.80
C ILE A 14 -4.68 11.65 -5.25
N ALA A 15 -3.88 11.16 -6.20
CA ALA A 15 -4.20 11.27 -7.61
C ALA A 15 -5.30 10.30 -8.08
N SER A 16 -5.64 9.26 -7.31
CA SER A 16 -6.75 8.35 -7.60
C SER A 16 -8.10 8.87 -7.12
N HIS A 17 -8.13 9.82 -6.18
CA HIS A 17 -9.38 10.33 -5.61
C HIS A 17 -10.33 10.84 -6.71
N ASN A 18 -11.57 10.35 -6.70
CA ASN A 18 -12.60 10.61 -7.70
C ASN A 18 -12.23 10.20 -9.14
N LYS A 19 -11.31 9.25 -9.32
CA LYS A 19 -10.99 8.69 -10.63
C LYS A 19 -11.31 7.21 -10.70
N GLY A 20 -11.96 6.84 -11.79
CA GLY A 20 -12.15 5.46 -12.20
C GLY A 20 -10.84 4.72 -12.49
N TRP A 21 -10.87 3.38 -12.46
CA TRP A 21 -9.69 2.53 -12.68
C TRP A 21 -9.05 2.80 -14.03
N LYS A 22 -9.84 3.03 -15.08
CA LYS A 22 -9.29 3.24 -16.44
C LYS A 22 -8.42 4.50 -16.52
N GLU A 23 -8.84 5.60 -15.90
CA GLU A 23 -8.06 6.84 -15.88
C GLU A 23 -6.85 6.72 -14.94
N PHE A 24 -7.06 6.15 -13.76
CA PHE A 24 -6.03 5.97 -12.74
C PHE A 24 -4.90 5.03 -13.20
N SER A 25 -5.25 3.87 -13.75
CA SER A 25 -4.29 2.84 -14.20
C SER A 25 -3.39 3.32 -15.33
N ALA A 26 -3.89 4.20 -16.20
CA ALA A 26 -3.14 4.75 -17.33
C ALA A 26 -2.20 5.91 -16.95
N SER A 27 -2.27 6.39 -15.70
CA SER A 27 -1.52 7.55 -15.23
C SER A 27 -0.76 7.25 -13.94
N SER A 28 -1.23 7.76 -12.79
CA SER A 28 -0.50 7.76 -11.52
C SER A 28 -0.20 6.36 -10.99
N TRP A 29 -1.04 5.37 -11.28
CA TRP A 29 -0.76 3.99 -10.92
C TRP A 29 0.43 3.42 -11.70
N ALA A 30 0.48 3.64 -13.02
CA ALA A 30 1.58 3.15 -13.85
C ALA A 30 2.92 3.79 -13.44
N ASP A 31 2.90 5.10 -13.15
CA ASP A 31 4.07 5.82 -12.64
C ASP A 31 4.54 5.24 -11.30
N TYR A 32 3.59 5.01 -10.37
CA TYR A 32 3.88 4.39 -9.08
C TYR A 32 4.46 2.98 -9.27
N MET A 33 3.89 2.13 -10.12
CA MET A 33 4.40 0.76 -10.33
C MET A 33 5.82 0.75 -10.91
N ALA A 34 6.13 1.69 -11.81
CA ALA A 34 7.49 1.85 -12.36
C ALA A 34 8.50 2.34 -11.32
N PHE A 35 8.07 3.18 -10.37
CA PHE A 35 8.86 3.56 -9.21
C PHE A 35 9.01 2.39 -8.22
N HIS A 36 7.89 1.78 -7.83
CA HIS A 36 7.77 0.71 -6.83
C HIS A 36 8.67 -0.47 -7.18
N ARG A 37 8.78 -0.84 -8.46
CA ARG A 37 9.71 -1.89 -8.89
C ARG A 37 11.16 -1.60 -8.48
N ARG A 38 11.65 -0.39 -8.75
CA ARG A 38 13.03 0.03 -8.44
C ARG A 38 13.21 0.22 -6.93
N TRP A 39 12.20 0.78 -6.27
CA TRP A 39 12.20 0.96 -4.84
C TRP A 39 12.22 -0.38 -4.07
N ARG A 40 11.49 -1.39 -4.55
CA ARG A 40 11.52 -2.76 -4.03
C ARG A 40 12.91 -3.38 -4.13
N GLU A 41 13.59 -3.22 -5.27
CA GLU A 41 14.98 -3.69 -5.43
C GLU A 41 15.92 -3.04 -4.40
N GLN A 42 15.73 -1.75 -4.10
CA GLN A 42 16.51 -1.04 -3.08
C GLN A 42 16.22 -1.55 -1.67
N LEU A 43 14.96 -1.86 -1.33
CA LEU A 43 14.59 -2.44 -0.04
C LEU A 43 15.23 -3.82 0.18
N ILE A 44 15.25 -4.66 -0.85
CA ILE A 44 15.91 -5.97 -0.79
C ILE A 44 17.41 -5.80 -0.52
N VAL A 45 18.06 -4.89 -1.24
CA VAL A 45 19.48 -4.57 -1.02
C VAL A 45 19.73 -4.06 0.39
N GLU A 46 18.84 -3.21 0.90
CA GLU A 46 18.94 -2.65 2.25
C GLU A 46 18.83 -3.75 3.31
N HIS A 47 17.86 -4.66 3.18
CA HIS A 47 17.74 -5.81 4.07
C HIS A 47 19.03 -6.63 4.14
N PHE A 48 19.67 -6.95 3.01
CA PHE A 48 20.95 -7.68 3.04
C PHE A 48 22.11 -6.88 3.65
N LYS A 49 22.10 -5.55 3.58
CA LYS A 49 23.04 -4.73 4.34
C LYS A 49 22.75 -4.81 5.84
N LEU A 50 21.49 -4.72 6.25
CA LEU A 50 21.09 -4.87 7.64
C LEU A 50 21.55 -6.21 8.20
N ILE A 51 21.39 -7.31 7.45
CA ILE A 51 21.92 -8.63 7.83
C ILE A 51 23.43 -8.54 8.10
N ARG A 52 24.17 -7.91 7.19
CA ARG A 52 25.64 -7.83 7.27
C ARG A 52 26.13 -7.03 8.48
N TYR A 53 25.45 -5.95 8.83
CA TYR A 53 25.91 -5.02 9.87
C TYR A 53 25.29 -5.27 11.24
N PHE A 54 24.04 -5.76 11.29
CA PHE A 54 23.25 -5.87 12.51
C PHE A 54 22.68 -7.27 12.76
N GLY A 55 22.89 -8.21 11.83
CA GLY A 55 22.44 -9.59 11.93
C GLY A 55 21.03 -9.81 11.37
N LYS A 56 20.71 -11.08 11.14
CA LYS A 56 19.48 -11.51 10.46
C LYS A 56 18.20 -11.08 11.20
N HIS A 57 18.14 -11.28 12.51
CA HIS A 57 16.95 -10.96 13.31
C HIS A 57 16.51 -9.51 13.14
N MET A 58 17.44 -8.56 13.17
CA MET A 58 17.11 -7.15 13.00
C MET A 58 16.68 -6.81 11.59
N ALA A 59 17.32 -7.42 10.59
CA ALA A 59 16.93 -7.22 9.21
C ALA A 59 15.51 -7.73 8.94
N ASP A 60 15.16 -8.90 9.48
CA ASP A 60 13.85 -9.52 9.37
C ASP A 60 12.78 -8.66 10.10
N ASP A 61 13.07 -8.13 11.29
CA ASP A 61 12.15 -7.26 12.04
C ASP A 61 11.83 -5.92 11.34
N LEU A 62 12.75 -5.45 10.48
CA LEU A 62 12.67 -4.14 9.83
C LEU A 62 12.11 -4.20 8.40
N ILE A 63 12.48 -5.23 7.64
CA ILE A 63 12.07 -5.41 6.24
C ILE A 63 11.81 -6.90 6.01
N HIS A 64 10.55 -7.28 5.82
CA HIS A 64 10.10 -8.66 5.64
C HIS A 64 10.32 -9.14 4.19
N VAL A 65 11.57 -9.28 3.75
CA VAL A 65 11.90 -9.65 2.36
C VAL A 65 11.35 -11.01 1.94
N ASP A 66 11.28 -11.99 2.84
CA ASP A 66 10.72 -13.32 2.55
C ASP A 66 9.23 -13.26 2.16
N GLU A 67 8.52 -12.21 2.58
CA GLU A 67 7.12 -11.97 2.24
C GLU A 67 6.94 -11.06 1.03
N ILE A 68 8.02 -10.37 0.62
CA ILE A 68 8.05 -9.58 -0.61
C ILE A 68 7.95 -10.50 -1.85
N ASP A 69 8.24 -11.81 -1.74
CA ASP A 69 8.15 -12.80 -2.82
C ASP A 69 6.84 -13.61 -2.85
N LEU A 70 6.02 -13.54 -1.79
CA LEU A 70 4.83 -14.37 -1.63
C LEU A 70 3.56 -13.53 -1.70
N HIS A 71 3.15 -13.26 -2.94
CA HIS A 71 1.81 -12.92 -3.41
C HIS A 71 0.68 -13.21 -2.40
N PRO A 72 0.05 -12.19 -1.79
CA PRO A 72 -1.15 -12.42 -1.02
C PRO A 72 -2.35 -11.87 -1.79
N VAL A 73 -2.78 -12.59 -2.83
CA VAL A 73 -4.22 -12.70 -3.12
C VAL A 73 -4.50 -14.04 -3.80
N SER A 74 -4.46 -15.14 -3.03
CA SER A 74 -4.99 -16.42 -3.53
C SER A 74 -6.51 -16.47 -3.54
N ASN A 75 -7.20 -15.43 -3.04
CA ASN A 75 -8.66 -15.38 -3.03
C ASN A 75 -9.21 -13.95 -3.15
N LEU A 76 -9.50 -13.49 -4.37
CA LEU A 76 -10.21 -12.24 -4.65
C LEU A 76 -11.64 -12.23 -4.09
N SER A 77 -12.19 -13.39 -3.71
CA SER A 77 -13.48 -13.52 -3.01
C SER A 77 -13.36 -13.39 -1.49
N SER A 78 -12.15 -13.16 -0.96
CA SER A 78 -11.95 -12.82 0.44
C SER A 78 -12.67 -11.52 0.77
N PRO A 79 -13.30 -11.39 1.95
CA PRO A 79 -13.85 -10.11 2.42
C PRO A 79 -12.76 -9.05 2.63
N ASN A 80 -11.48 -9.42 2.62
CA ASN A 80 -10.35 -8.50 2.65
C ASN A 80 -9.26 -8.96 1.67
N PRO A 81 -9.40 -8.65 0.37
CA PRO A 81 -8.48 -9.12 -0.67
C PRO A 81 -7.13 -8.38 -0.64
N CYS A 82 -7.04 -7.25 0.06
CA CYS A 82 -5.82 -6.43 0.10
C CYS A 82 -4.96 -6.69 1.33
N MET A 83 -5.43 -7.45 2.32
CA MET A 83 -4.63 -7.74 3.52
C MET A 83 -3.69 -8.93 3.31
N PRO A 84 -2.37 -8.75 3.49
CA PRO A 84 -1.44 -9.86 3.58
C PRO A 84 -1.72 -10.70 4.84
N SER A 85 -1.19 -11.92 4.86
CA SER A 85 -1.20 -12.76 6.06
C SER A 85 -0.47 -12.08 7.22
N GLY A 86 -1.02 -12.20 8.44
CA GLY A 86 -0.46 -11.60 9.65
C GLY A 86 -1.42 -10.64 10.36
N GLY A 87 -1.01 -10.15 11.53
CA GLY A 87 -1.70 -9.12 12.30
C GLY A 87 -1.22 -7.70 11.97
N LYS A 88 -1.84 -6.68 12.58
CA LYS A 88 -1.46 -5.27 12.38
C LYS A 88 0.00 -4.97 12.78
N GLY A 89 0.58 -5.78 13.68
CA GLY A 89 1.98 -5.68 14.10
C GLY A 89 2.99 -6.21 13.07
N ASP A 90 2.52 -6.95 12.06
CA ASP A 90 3.37 -7.61 11.05
C ASP A 90 3.50 -6.77 9.78
N LEU A 91 2.91 -5.57 9.75
CA LEU A 91 2.95 -4.66 8.60
C LEU A 91 4.23 -3.80 8.63
N ASP A 92 5.25 -4.26 7.91
CA ASP A 92 6.42 -3.45 7.62
C ASP A 92 6.13 -2.46 6.48
N ILE A 93 7.15 -1.67 6.13
CA ILE A 93 7.08 -0.63 5.10
C ILE A 93 6.64 -1.21 3.74
N ALA A 94 7.14 -2.39 3.38
CA ALA A 94 6.79 -3.05 2.12
C ALA A 94 5.32 -3.51 2.09
N LYS A 95 4.84 -4.15 3.17
CA LYS A 95 3.42 -4.55 3.27
C LYS A 95 2.49 -3.35 3.31
N LEU A 96 2.86 -2.27 4.00
CA LEU A 96 2.05 -1.05 4.03
C LEU A 96 1.92 -0.42 2.63
N ALA A 97 3.00 -0.41 1.84
CA ALA A 97 2.95 0.02 0.44
C ALA A 97 1.99 -0.85 -0.39
N TYR A 98 2.08 -2.17 -0.25
CA TYR A 98 1.20 -3.11 -0.96
C TYR A 98 -0.28 -2.94 -0.59
N VAL A 99 -0.60 -2.92 0.70
CA VAL A 99 -1.99 -2.79 1.19
C VAL A 99 -2.58 -1.46 0.72
N THR A 100 -1.80 -0.39 0.77
CA THR A 100 -2.24 0.94 0.31
C THR A 100 -2.53 0.93 -1.18
N GLU A 101 -1.60 0.44 -2.01
CA GLU A 101 -1.81 0.33 -3.47
C GLU A 101 -3.05 -0.50 -3.80
N CYS A 102 -3.20 -1.66 -3.17
CA CYS A 102 -4.34 -2.53 -3.43
C CYS A 102 -5.66 -1.85 -3.04
N THR A 103 -5.70 -1.17 -1.89
CA THR A 103 -6.89 -0.42 -1.43
C THR A 103 -7.21 0.71 -2.40
N THR A 104 -6.22 1.50 -2.81
CA THR A 104 -6.36 2.58 -3.79
C THR A 104 -6.88 2.08 -5.13
N ARG A 105 -6.42 0.92 -5.59
CA ARG A 105 -6.95 0.28 -6.80
C ARG A 105 -8.41 -0.13 -6.64
N MET A 106 -8.80 -0.68 -5.48
CA MET A 106 -10.20 -1.03 -5.19
C MET A 106 -11.10 0.20 -5.09
N ALA A 107 -10.61 1.31 -4.56
CA ALA A 107 -11.31 2.61 -4.57
C ALA A 107 -11.58 3.08 -5.99
N ALA A 108 -10.56 3.06 -6.86
CA ALA A 108 -10.73 3.44 -8.26
C ALA A 108 -11.74 2.55 -9.02
N VAL A 109 -11.75 1.23 -8.75
CA VAL A 109 -12.78 0.32 -9.31
C VAL A 109 -14.17 0.64 -8.76
N THR A 110 -14.28 0.98 -7.48
CA THR A 110 -15.56 1.38 -6.87
C THR A 110 -16.06 2.69 -7.44
N GLN A 111 -15.15 3.63 -7.77
CA GLN A 111 -15.49 4.88 -8.44
C GLN A 111 -16.07 4.64 -9.85
N ASP A 112 -15.52 3.72 -10.65
CA ASP A 112 -16.13 3.36 -11.95
C ASP A 112 -17.58 2.88 -11.79
N VAL A 113 -17.88 2.10 -10.74
CA VAL A 113 -19.25 1.63 -10.45
C VAL A 113 -20.18 2.80 -10.10
N ILE A 114 -19.67 3.79 -9.34
CA ILE A 114 -20.42 5.00 -9.00
C ILE A 114 -20.71 5.82 -10.27
N ASP A 115 -19.69 6.04 -11.10
CA ASP A 115 -19.79 6.85 -12.33
C ASP A 115 -20.78 6.23 -13.33
N ASP A 116 -20.72 4.91 -13.54
CA ASP A 116 -21.68 4.17 -14.36
C ASP A 116 -23.10 4.25 -13.79
N GLY A 117 -23.25 4.07 -12.48
CA GLY A 117 -24.55 4.17 -11.81
C GLY A 117 -25.19 5.56 -11.96
N ILE A 118 -24.41 6.64 -11.78
CA ILE A 118 -24.87 8.02 -11.98
C ILE A 118 -25.30 8.23 -13.44
N THR A 119 -24.50 7.74 -14.39
CA THR A 119 -24.77 7.84 -15.83
C THR A 119 -26.07 7.11 -16.21
N HIS A 120 -26.34 5.96 -15.58
CA HIS A 120 -27.50 5.11 -15.87
C HIS A 120 -28.71 5.32 -14.93
N LYS A 121 -28.64 6.25 -13.97
CA LYS A 121 -29.72 6.60 -13.01
C LYS A 121 -30.29 5.42 -12.22
N THR A 122 -29.46 4.48 -11.80
CA THR A 122 -29.88 3.30 -11.01
C THR A 122 -29.70 3.54 -9.51
N ASP A 123 -30.72 4.03 -8.81
CA ASP A 123 -30.59 4.53 -7.42
C ASP A 123 -30.30 3.46 -6.35
N ASP A 124 -30.87 2.26 -6.43
CA ASP A 124 -30.91 1.33 -5.29
C ASP A 124 -29.55 0.68 -4.94
N SER A 125 -28.53 0.81 -5.80
CA SER A 125 -27.21 0.17 -5.65
C SER A 125 -26.03 1.14 -5.48
N ILE A 126 -26.23 2.45 -5.71
CA ILE A 126 -25.10 3.41 -5.77
C ILE A 126 -24.69 3.88 -4.37
N MET A 127 -25.65 4.02 -3.45
CA MET A 127 -25.38 4.50 -2.09
C MET A 127 -24.40 3.59 -1.33
N SER A 128 -24.50 2.27 -1.51
CA SER A 128 -23.54 1.33 -0.93
C SER A 128 -22.14 1.49 -1.49
N SER A 129 -22.01 1.76 -2.80
CA SER A 129 -20.72 1.99 -3.44
C SER A 129 -20.07 3.30 -2.98
N ILE A 130 -20.87 4.38 -2.80
CA ILE A 130 -20.37 5.65 -2.23
C ILE A 130 -19.86 5.45 -0.80
N GLN A 131 -20.61 4.71 0.03
CA GLN A 131 -20.19 4.41 1.40
C GLN A 131 -18.91 3.58 1.43
N GLU A 132 -18.79 2.60 0.53
CA GLU A 132 -17.60 1.76 0.42
C GLU A 132 -16.38 2.55 -0.06
N HIS A 133 -16.54 3.39 -1.09
CA HIS A 133 -15.48 4.28 -1.56
C HIS A 133 -14.96 5.20 -0.44
N SER A 134 -15.87 5.83 0.31
CA SER A 134 -15.49 6.67 1.44
C SER A 134 -14.76 5.89 2.55
N ARG A 135 -15.14 4.62 2.79
CA ARG A 135 -14.41 3.77 3.74
C ARG A 135 -12.99 3.46 3.25
N GLN A 136 -12.82 3.23 1.95
CA GLN A 136 -11.52 2.94 1.34
C GLN A 136 -10.60 4.16 1.41
N GLU A 137 -11.05 5.37 1.04
CA GLU A 137 -10.25 6.60 1.16
C GLU A 137 -9.82 6.88 2.62
N ASN A 138 -10.74 6.68 3.57
CA ASN A 138 -10.43 6.81 4.99
C ASN A 138 -9.41 5.76 5.46
N PHE A 139 -9.46 4.56 4.88
CA PHE A 139 -8.53 3.48 5.20
C PHE A 139 -7.14 3.75 4.60
N GLU A 140 -7.07 4.24 3.37
CA GLU A 140 -5.83 4.66 2.70
C GLU A 140 -5.10 5.73 3.50
N SER A 141 -5.82 6.73 4.01
CA SER A 141 -5.24 7.77 4.88
C SER A 141 -4.57 7.17 6.13
N ARG A 142 -5.22 6.19 6.78
CA ARG A 142 -4.65 5.49 7.95
C ARG A 142 -3.44 4.63 7.58
N LEU A 143 -3.44 4.02 6.39
CA LEU A 143 -2.30 3.22 5.93
C LEU A 143 -1.08 4.10 5.66
N LEU A 144 -1.27 5.30 5.11
CA LEU A 144 -0.20 6.28 4.96
C LEU A 144 0.36 6.73 6.31
N GLU A 145 -0.49 7.00 7.31
CA GLU A 145 -0.02 7.29 8.67
C GLU A 145 0.75 6.12 9.29
N ASP A 146 0.27 4.89 9.09
CA ASP A 146 0.94 3.70 9.60
C ASP A 146 2.28 3.45 8.87
N TYR A 147 2.39 3.79 7.59
CA TYR A 147 3.66 3.80 6.84
C TYR A 147 4.65 4.79 7.45
N GLU A 148 4.22 6.01 7.77
CA GLU A 148 5.07 7.03 8.39
C GLU A 148 5.56 6.56 9.77
N LYS A 149 4.67 6.00 10.59
CA LYS A 149 5.04 5.39 11.89
C LYS A 149 6.05 4.26 11.72
N SER A 150 5.88 3.42 10.70
CA SER A 150 6.80 2.33 10.38
C SER A 150 8.18 2.85 9.98
N THR A 151 8.23 3.94 9.20
CA THR A 151 9.48 4.65 8.86
C THR A 151 10.19 5.20 10.11
N VAL A 152 9.45 5.81 11.03
CA VAL A 152 10.01 6.29 12.32
C VAL A 152 10.52 5.13 13.17
N ARG A 153 9.76 4.02 13.25
CA ARG A 153 10.18 2.81 13.97
C ARG A 153 11.48 2.26 13.38
N TYR A 154 11.59 2.19 12.06
CA TYR A 154 12.80 1.76 11.37
C TYR A 154 14.02 2.61 11.78
N LEU A 155 13.89 3.94 11.72
CA LEU A 155 14.99 4.85 12.09
C LEU A 155 15.38 4.73 13.57
N ARG A 156 14.40 4.60 14.48
CA ARG A 156 14.68 4.44 15.91
C ARG A 156 15.43 3.15 16.22
N VAL A 157 15.02 2.03 15.63
CA VAL A 157 15.70 0.75 15.84
C VAL A 157 17.15 0.82 15.38
N LEU A 158 17.44 1.49 14.26
CA LEU A 158 18.81 1.70 13.81
C LEU A 158 19.62 2.58 14.77
N ASP A 159 19.03 3.67 15.26
CA ASP A 159 19.68 4.57 16.22
C ASP A 159 19.99 3.87 17.56
N ASP A 160 19.01 3.15 18.12
CA ASP A 160 19.13 2.37 19.36
C ASP A 160 20.18 1.25 19.26
N THR A 161 20.47 0.78 18.05
CA THR A 161 21.49 -0.26 17.81
C THR A 161 22.89 0.31 17.64
N LEU A 162 22.98 1.57 17.20
CA LEU A 162 24.23 2.28 16.95
C LEU A 162 24.73 3.08 18.16
N THR A 163 23.90 3.26 19.19
CA THR A 163 24.18 4.01 20.43
C THR A 163 24.18 3.12 21.66
#